data_AF-A0A6M4GSM1-F1
#
_entry.id   AF-A0A6M4GSM1-F1
#
_cell.length_a   1.000
_cell.length_b   1.000
_cell.length_c   1.000
_cell.angle_alpha   90.00
_cell.angle_beta   90.00
_cell.angle_gamma   90.00
#
_symmetry.space_group_name_H-M   'P 1'
#
loop_
_entity.id
_entity.type
_entity.pdbx_description
1 polymer ?
#
loop_
_entity_poly.entity_id
_entity_poly.type
_entity_poly.pdbx_seq_one_letter_code
_entity_poly.pdbx_strand_id
1 'polypeptide(L)'
;MRRAVSILLVAALSGAAAAAPPEKARLCVACHGVEGLSVQPDAPNLAGQPEIYVRDQLRAYRSGKRTHEVMGVIAKPLTDAEIAELAAYYSAIAIELKKKP
;
A
#
# COMPACT_ATOMS: atom_id res chain seq x y z
N MET A 1 37.43 -12.53 -42.35
CA MET A 1 36.42 -13.53 -41.95
C MET A 1 36.16 -13.35 -40.46
N ARG A 2 35.11 -12.60 -40.08
CA ARG A 2 33.99 -13.00 -39.20
C ARG A 2 34.45 -13.83 -37.99
N ARG A 3 34.29 -13.36 -36.75
CA ARG A 3 32.99 -13.36 -36.06
C ARG A 3 32.96 -12.29 -34.96
N ALA A 4 32.04 -11.34 -35.08
CA ALA A 4 31.60 -10.51 -33.96
C ALA A 4 30.72 -11.38 -33.05
N VAL A 5 31.08 -11.48 -31.77
CA VAL A 5 30.26 -12.12 -30.74
C VAL A 5 29.47 -11.02 -30.06
N SER A 6 28.24 -10.81 -30.51
CA SER A 6 27.29 -9.91 -29.86
C SER A 6 26.76 -10.60 -28.60
N ILE A 7 27.23 -10.17 -27.44
CA ILE A 7 26.65 -10.54 -26.14
C ILE A 7 25.38 -9.69 -25.99
N LEU A 8 24.21 -10.33 -26.10
CA LEU A 8 22.94 -9.72 -25.75
C LEU A 8 22.94 -9.38 -24.25
N LEU A 9 22.82 -8.10 -23.94
CA LEU A 9 22.55 -7.61 -22.59
C LEU A 9 21.09 -7.94 -22.25
N VAL A 10 20.86 -8.96 -21.44
CA VAL A 10 19.54 -9.22 -20.85
C VAL A 10 19.33 -8.18 -19.75
N ALA A 11 18.51 -7.17 -20.02
CA ALA A 11 18.05 -6.25 -18.98
C ALA A 11 17.14 -7.02 -18.01
N ALA A 12 17.58 -7.17 -16.78
CA ALA A 12 16.76 -7.71 -15.70
C ALA A 12 15.54 -6.80 -15.52
N LEU A 13 14.33 -7.35 -15.65
CA LEU A 13 13.13 -6.70 -15.13
C LEU A 13 13.31 -6.61 -13.61
N SER A 14 13.65 -5.43 -13.12
CA SER A 14 13.53 -5.12 -11.71
C SER A 14 12.07 -5.29 -11.34
N GLY A 15 11.74 -6.35 -10.59
CA GLY A 15 10.50 -6.39 -9.84
C GLY A 15 10.46 -5.11 -9.01
N ALA A 16 9.36 -4.37 -9.08
CA ALA A 16 9.20 -3.13 -8.33
C ALA A 16 9.45 -3.46 -6.85
N ALA A 17 10.63 -3.11 -6.34
CA ALA A 17 10.87 -3.14 -4.91
C ALA A 17 9.77 -2.26 -4.30
N ALA A 18 8.98 -2.83 -3.39
CA ALA A 18 7.95 -2.07 -2.70
C ALA A 18 8.59 -0.77 -2.21
N ALA A 19 8.04 0.37 -2.66
CA ALA A 19 8.56 1.67 -2.29
C ALA A 19 8.70 1.72 -0.76
N ALA A 20 9.77 2.35 -0.27
CA ALA A 20 9.94 2.50 1.18
C ALA A 20 8.66 3.10 1.79
N PRO A 21 8.19 2.60 2.93
CA PRO A 21 6.93 3.05 3.51
C PRO A 21 6.99 4.56 3.79
N PRO A 22 5.93 5.32 3.43
CA PRO A 22 5.86 6.74 3.76
C PRO A 22 5.87 6.90 5.28
N GLU A 23 6.36 8.03 5.78
CA GLU A 23 6.54 8.25 7.22
C GLU A 23 5.26 7.98 8.00
N LYS A 24 4.09 8.40 7.47
CA LYS A 24 2.79 8.19 8.12
C LYS A 24 2.32 6.74 8.15
N ALA A 25 2.88 5.83 7.34
CA ALA A 25 2.52 4.41 7.36
C ALA A 25 2.79 3.78 8.73
N ARG A 26 3.74 4.33 9.52
CA ARG A 26 4.02 3.87 10.88
C ARG A 26 2.79 3.91 11.81
N LEU A 27 1.83 4.80 11.54
CA LEU A 27 0.58 4.92 12.32
C LEU A 27 -0.42 3.81 12.01
N CYS A 28 -0.27 3.15 10.86
CA CYS A 28 -1.23 2.18 10.33
C CYS A 28 -0.85 0.74 10.73
N VAL A 29 0.45 0.47 10.85
CA VAL A 29 1.00 -0.88 11.05
C VAL A 29 0.48 -1.58 12.31
N ALA A 30 0.22 -0.83 13.39
CA ALA A 30 -0.22 -1.39 14.66
C ALA A 30 -1.56 -2.17 14.54
N CYS A 31 -2.44 -1.74 13.64
CA CYS A 31 -3.74 -2.38 13.42
C CYS A 31 -3.80 -3.13 12.09
N HIS A 32 -3.22 -2.57 11.03
CA HIS A 32 -3.35 -3.11 9.67
C HIS A 32 -2.19 -4.02 9.25
N GLY A 33 -1.18 -4.23 10.11
CA GLY A 33 -0.01 -5.05 9.84
C GLY A 33 1.09 -4.32 9.04
N VAL A 34 2.31 -4.85 9.11
CA VAL A 34 3.52 -4.26 8.50
C VAL A 34 3.36 -4.09 6.98
N GLU A 35 2.82 -5.13 6.35
CA GLU A 35 2.58 -5.17 4.90
C GLU A 35 1.11 -4.86 4.56
N GLY A 36 0.34 -4.27 5.48
CA GLY A 36 -1.10 -4.08 5.29
C GLY A 36 -1.91 -5.39 5.35
N LEU A 37 -1.33 -6.46 5.92
CA LEU A 37 -1.98 -7.72 6.23
C LEU A 37 -2.26 -7.79 7.74
N SER A 38 -3.49 -7.47 8.11
CA SER A 38 -3.97 -7.44 9.48
C SER A 38 -4.12 -8.84 10.06
N VAL A 39 -3.83 -8.94 11.36
CA VAL A 39 -4.16 -10.10 12.22
C VAL A 39 -5.29 -9.78 13.20
N GLN A 40 -5.77 -8.53 13.21
CA GLN A 40 -6.86 -8.09 14.10
C GLN A 40 -8.21 -8.28 13.39
N PRO A 41 -9.24 -8.82 14.07
CA PRO A 41 -10.56 -9.02 13.48
C PRO A 41 -11.21 -7.73 12.96
N ASP A 42 -11.01 -6.63 13.68
CA ASP A 42 -11.70 -5.36 13.41
C ASP A 42 -10.89 -4.38 12.54
N ALA A 43 -9.65 -4.74 12.17
CA ALA A 43 -8.82 -3.96 11.26
C ALA A 43 -8.71 -4.70 9.92
N PRO A 44 -9.25 -4.15 8.82
CA PRO A 44 -9.18 -4.80 7.52
C PRO A 44 -7.76 -4.75 6.93
N ASN A 45 -7.49 -5.66 5.99
CA ASN A 45 -6.28 -5.62 5.17
C ASN A 45 -6.26 -4.39 4.26
N LEU A 46 -5.12 -3.72 4.18
CA LEU A 46 -4.83 -2.61 3.27
C LEU A 46 -3.99 -3.03 2.07
N ALA A 47 -3.21 -4.11 2.19
CA ALA A 47 -2.38 -4.64 1.11
C ALA A 47 -3.19 -4.80 -0.18
N GLY A 48 -2.66 -4.32 -1.31
CA GLY A 48 -3.24 -4.50 -2.64
C GLY A 48 -4.63 -3.88 -2.85
N GLN A 49 -5.13 -3.09 -1.89
CA GLN A 49 -6.39 -2.37 -2.08
C GLN A 49 -6.26 -1.32 -3.19
N PRO A 50 -7.29 -1.08 -4.01
CA PRO A 50 -7.23 -0.08 -5.05
C PRO A 50 -6.85 1.30 -4.48
N GLU A 51 -5.88 1.99 -5.10
CA GLU A 51 -5.38 3.29 -4.63
C GLU A 51 -6.53 4.29 -4.40
N ILE A 52 -7.44 4.39 -5.38
CA ILE A 52 -8.63 5.25 -5.30
C ILE A 52 -9.48 4.94 -4.07
N TYR A 53 -9.63 3.66 -3.74
CA TYR A 53 -10.43 3.25 -2.60
C TYR A 53 -9.78 3.71 -1.29
N VAL A 54 -8.50 3.40 -1.08
CA VAL A 54 -7.78 3.77 0.15
C VAL A 54 -7.80 5.29 0.36
N ARG A 55 -7.50 6.05 -0.70
CA ARG A 55 -7.53 7.52 -0.70
C ARG A 55 -8.89 8.05 -0.29
N ASP A 56 -9.95 7.56 -0.93
CA ASP A 56 -11.30 8.09 -0.73
C ASP A 56 -11.85 7.70 0.65
N GLN A 57 -11.49 6.52 1.18
CA GLN A 57 -11.83 6.15 2.56
C GLN A 57 -11.14 7.03 3.59
N LEU A 58 -9.84 7.29 3.46
CA LEU A 58 -9.11 8.18 4.36
C LEU A 58 -9.69 9.59 4.35
N ARG A 59 -10.04 10.12 3.17
CA ARG A 59 -10.74 11.42 3.04
C ARG A 59 -12.12 11.39 3.68
N ALA A 60 -12.86 10.30 3.51
CA ALA A 60 -14.19 10.15 4.11
C ALA A 60 -14.11 10.11 5.64
N TYR A 61 -13.12 9.44 6.23
CA TYR A 61 -12.86 9.46 7.66
C TYR A 61 -12.42 10.83 8.16
N ARG A 62 -11.47 11.49 7.47
CA ARG A 62 -10.98 12.83 7.84
C ARG A 62 -12.09 13.88 7.84
N SER A 63 -13.00 13.82 6.87
CA SER A 63 -14.14 14.74 6.74
C SER A 63 -15.34 14.39 7.62
N GLY A 64 -15.37 13.18 8.20
CA GLY A 64 -16.52 12.66 8.94
C GLY A 64 -17.65 12.11 8.05
N LYS A 65 -17.51 12.11 6.71
CA LYS A 65 -18.48 11.46 5.80
C LYS A 65 -18.58 9.95 6.06
N ARG A 66 -17.47 9.32 6.47
CA ARG A 66 -17.44 7.96 7.02
C ARG A 66 -17.03 8.06 8.49
N THR A 67 -17.79 7.41 9.37
CA THR A 67 -17.57 7.47 10.81
C THR A 67 -17.00 6.16 11.33
N HIS A 68 -15.97 6.25 12.17
CA HIS A 68 -15.44 5.15 12.97
C HIS A 68 -14.59 5.76 14.10
N GLU A 69 -14.71 5.23 15.32
CA GLU A 69 -14.09 5.82 16.52
C GLU A 69 -12.55 5.93 16.41
N VAL A 70 -11.90 4.87 15.93
CA VAL A 70 -10.44 4.85 15.71
C VAL A 70 -10.04 5.59 14.42
N MET A 71 -10.52 5.12 13.26
CA MET A 71 -10.05 5.66 11.98
C MET A 71 -10.39 7.14 11.75
N GLY A 72 -11.44 7.67 12.37
CA GLY A 72 -11.72 9.10 12.36
C GLY A 72 -10.59 9.91 13.02
N VAL A 73 -10.09 9.45 14.17
CA VAL A 73 -8.96 10.08 14.88
C VAL A 73 -7.66 9.95 14.09
N ILE A 74 -7.39 8.77 13.54
CA ILE A 74 -6.19 8.50 12.73
C ILE A 74 -6.15 9.35 11.45
N ALA A 75 -7.28 9.51 10.77
CA ALA A 75 -7.33 10.24 9.50
C ALA A 75 -7.36 11.77 9.67
N LYS A 76 -7.82 12.27 10.83
CA LYS A 76 -8.00 13.71 11.08
C LYS A 76 -6.76 14.58 10.84
N PRO A 77 -5.55 14.20 11.29
CA PRO A 77 -4.34 15.03 11.08
C PRO A 77 -3.68 14.83 9.70
N LEU A 78 -4.16 13.91 8.87
CA LEU A 78 -3.52 13.62 7.58
C LEU A 78 -3.77 14.73 6.56
N THR A 79 -2.72 15.17 5.88
CA THR A 79 -2.80 16.06 4.72
C THR A 79 -3.23 15.30 3.47
N ASP A 80 -3.63 16.02 2.41
CA ASP A 80 -3.96 15.38 1.13
C ASP A 80 -2.76 14.66 0.48
N ALA A 81 -1.55 15.21 0.65
CA ALA A 81 -0.32 14.59 0.17
C ALA A 81 -0.06 13.26 0.89
N GLU A 82 -0.13 13.26 2.22
CA GLU A 82 0.07 12.04 3.03
C GLU A 82 -1.00 10.97 2.72
N ILE A 83 -2.25 11.36 2.49
CA ILE A 83 -3.30 10.42 2.07
C ILE A 83 -2.96 9.80 0.71
N ALA A 84 -2.48 10.60 -0.25
CA ALA A 84 -2.09 10.10 -1.56
C ALA A 84 -0.89 9.14 -1.47
N GLU A 85 0.12 9.48 -0.68
CA GLU A 85 1.30 8.62 -0.43
C GLU A 85 0.91 7.29 0.21
N LEU A 86 0.06 7.32 1.24
CA LEU A 86 -0.43 6.11 1.91
C LEU A 86 -1.24 5.22 0.94
N ALA A 87 -2.11 5.84 0.13
CA ALA A 87 -2.91 5.11 -0.84
C ALA A 87 -2.04 4.44 -1.91
N ALA A 88 -1.08 5.17 -2.48
CA ALA A 88 -0.16 4.65 -3.46
C ALA A 88 0.69 3.50 -2.87
N TYR A 89 1.23 3.69 -1.66
CA TYR A 89 2.02 2.68 -0.96
C TYR A 89 1.24 1.38 -0.77
N TYR A 90 0.05 1.41 -0.15
CA TYR A 90 -0.71 0.19 0.14
C TYR A 90 -1.22 -0.51 -1.12
N SER A 91 -1.57 0.23 -2.17
CA SER A 91 -1.98 -0.34 -3.45
C SER A 91 -0.88 -1.08 -4.19
N ALA A 92 0.38 -0.67 -3.98
CA ALA A 92 1.55 -1.28 -4.62
C ALA A 92 2.00 -2.58 -3.94
N ILE A 93 1.45 -2.92 -2.78
CA ILE A 93 1.79 -4.16 -2.08
C ILE A 93 1.16 -5.34 -2.83
N ALA A 94 2.02 -6.18 -3.41
CA ALA A 94 1.61 -7.42 -4.05
C ALA A 94 1.09 -8.42 -3.00
N ILE A 95 -0.06 -9.04 -3.28
CA ILE A 95 -0.62 -10.11 -2.46
C ILE A 95 -0.49 -11.44 -3.20
N GLU A 96 0.12 -12.41 -2.54
CA GLU A 96 0.16 -13.80 -2.99
C GLU A 96 -1.13 -14.52 -2.57
N LEU A 97 -1.96 -14.91 -3.54
CA LEU A 97 -3.17 -15.68 -3.28
C LEU A 97 -2.85 -17.18 -3.30
N LYS A 98 -2.96 -17.84 -2.14
CA LYS A 98 -2.88 -19.30 -2.06
C LYS A 98 -4.26 -19.91 -2.27
N LYS A 99 -4.37 -20.82 -3.24
CA LYS A 99 -5.59 -21.61 -3.45
C LYS A 99 -5.79 -22.54 -2.25
N LYS A 100 -6.97 -22.49 -1.64
CA LYS A 100 -7.37 -23.46 -0.61
C LYS A 100 -7.46 -24.86 -1.25
N PRO A 101 -6.91 -25.92 -0.61
CA PRO A 101 -7.01 -27.28 -1.12
C PRO A 101 -8.46 -27.74 -1.27
#